data_AF-M1ENP5-F1
#
_entry.id   AF-M1ENP5-F1
#
_cell.length_a   1.000
_cell.length_b   1.000
_cell.length_c   1.000
_cell.angle_alpha   90.00
_cell.angle_beta   90.00
_cell.angle_gamma   90.00
#
_symmetry.space_group_name_H-M   'P 1'
#
loop_
_entity.id
_entity.type
_entity.pdbx_description
1 polymer ?
#
loop_
_entity_poly.entity_id
_entity_poly.type
_entity_poly.pdbx_seq_one_letter_code
_entity_poly.pdbx_strand_id
1 'polypeptide(L)'
;VALPGMRWVDGHKGVFSVELTAVSSVHPQDPHLDKFFTLVHVLEEGAFPFRLKDTVLSENTVEQELRASLAALRLASPEPLVAFSHHVLDKLVRLVVRPPIIGGQIVNLGRGAFEAMAHVVSLVHRSLEAAQDARGHCPLLAAYVHYAFRLPGTEPSLPSGAPPVAVQPATLARGPGRPASLYLARSKSISSSNPDLAVTPGSVDDEVSRILAS
;
A
#
# COMPACT_ATOMS: atom_id res chain seq x y z
N VAL A 1 10.74 25.72 -15.29
CA VAL A 1 10.38 25.99 -16.70
C VAL A 1 9.39 27.15 -16.73
N ALA A 2 9.67 28.22 -17.47
CA ALA A 2 8.70 29.31 -17.64
C ALA A 2 7.62 28.87 -18.62
N LEU A 3 6.37 28.81 -18.15
CA LEU A 3 5.22 28.51 -19.00
C LEU A 3 5.04 29.63 -20.05
N PRO A 4 4.60 29.31 -21.27
CA PRO A 4 4.34 30.31 -22.30
C PRO A 4 3.35 31.38 -21.79
N GLY A 5 3.70 32.66 -21.93
CA GLY A 5 2.89 33.78 -21.45
C GLY A 5 3.11 34.18 -19.98
N MET A 6 3.99 33.48 -19.26
CA MET A 6 4.34 33.83 -17.88
C MET A 6 5.33 34.99 -17.85
N ARG A 7 4.86 36.18 -17.47
CA ARG A 7 5.68 37.37 -17.22
C ARG A 7 5.68 37.69 -15.73
N TRP A 8 6.84 38.05 -15.18
CA TRP A 8 6.92 38.59 -13.84
C TRP A 8 6.10 39.88 -13.78
N VAL A 9 5.17 39.96 -12.83
CA VAL A 9 4.19 41.07 -12.74
C VAL A 9 4.89 42.42 -12.53
N ASP A 10 6.10 42.39 -11.98
CA ASP A 10 6.95 43.51 -11.62
C ASP A 10 8.21 43.67 -12.50
N GLY A 11 8.39 42.82 -13.52
CA GLY A 11 9.55 42.87 -14.41
C GLY A 11 10.88 42.44 -13.76
N HIS A 12 10.84 41.85 -12.57
CA HIS A 12 12.04 41.35 -11.91
C HIS A 12 12.48 40.00 -12.49
N LYS A 13 13.80 39.76 -12.53
CA LYS A 13 14.35 38.44 -12.85
C LYS A 13 14.10 37.50 -11.67
N GLY A 14 13.79 36.23 -11.94
CA GLY A 14 13.60 35.23 -10.88
C GLY A 14 14.80 35.16 -9.94
N VAL A 15 14.55 35.32 -8.64
CA VAL A 15 15.60 35.39 -7.60
C VAL A 15 16.06 34.00 -7.17
N PHE A 16 15.16 33.01 -7.19
CA PHE A 16 15.45 31.61 -6.89
C PHE A 16 14.48 30.68 -7.62
N SER A 17 14.82 29.39 -7.69
CA SER A 17 13.95 28.33 -8.21
C SER A 17 13.45 27.48 -7.06
N VAL A 18 12.18 27.08 -7.11
CA VAL A 18 11.59 26.09 -6.21
C VAL A 18 11.22 24.87 -7.03
N GLU A 19 11.72 23.71 -6.63
CA GLU A 19 11.29 22.42 -7.16
C GLU A 19 10.40 21.74 -6.12
N LEU A 20 9.25 21.23 -6.57
CA LEU A 20 8.30 20.51 -5.72
C LEU A 20 8.26 19.06 -6.20
N THR A 21 8.71 18.16 -5.34
CA THR A 21 8.62 16.71 -5.56
C THR A 21 7.49 16.16 -4.70
N ALA A 22 6.46 15.60 -5.34
CA ALA A 22 5.45 14.86 -4.60
C ALA A 22 6.09 13.60 -4.01
N VAL A 23 5.69 13.20 -2.80
CA VAL A 23 6.07 11.92 -2.17
C VAL A 23 4.81 11.14 -1.82
N SER A 24 4.82 9.82 -2.00
CA SER A 24 3.68 8.96 -1.69
C SER A 24 4.11 7.69 -0.98
N SER A 25 3.35 7.28 0.03
CA SER A 25 3.46 5.94 0.65
C SER A 25 2.65 4.88 -0.11
N VAL A 26 1.84 5.30 -1.09
CA VAL A 26 0.95 4.43 -1.87
C VAL A 26 1.48 4.22 -3.27
N HIS A 27 2.03 5.26 -3.89
CA HIS A 27 2.54 5.21 -5.26
C HIS A 27 4.08 5.21 -5.25
N PRO A 28 4.74 4.25 -5.91
CA PRO A 28 6.20 4.17 -5.96
C PRO A 28 6.86 5.36 -6.64
N GLN A 29 6.16 6.04 -7.56
CA GLN A 29 6.69 7.14 -8.36
C GLN A 29 7.94 6.74 -9.18
N ASP A 30 8.08 5.44 -9.45
CA ASP A 30 9.12 4.86 -10.28
C ASP A 30 8.44 4.14 -11.46
N PRO A 31 8.80 4.48 -12.72
CA PRO A 31 8.08 3.98 -13.88
C PRO A 31 8.18 2.45 -14.06
N HIS A 32 9.26 1.82 -13.56
CA HIS A 32 9.44 0.38 -13.65
C HIS A 32 8.62 -0.35 -12.58
N LEU A 33 8.57 0.19 -11.36
CA LEU A 33 7.71 -0.33 -10.30
C LEU A 33 6.22 -0.14 -10.64
N ASP A 34 5.82 1.05 -11.10
CA ASP A 34 4.44 1.36 -11.47
C ASP A 34 3.94 0.41 -12.58
N LYS A 35 4.76 0.19 -13.62
CA LYS A 35 4.43 -0.76 -14.69
C LYS A 35 4.28 -2.18 -14.16
N PHE A 36 5.20 -2.63 -13.29
CA PHE A 36 5.13 -3.96 -12.69
C PHE A 36 3.86 -4.15 -11.86
N PHE A 37 3.57 -3.24 -10.94
CA PHE A 37 2.38 -3.34 -10.09
C PHE A 37 1.10 -3.29 -10.91
N THR A 38 1.04 -2.43 -11.92
CA THR A 38 -0.12 -2.34 -12.81
C THR A 38 -0.32 -3.66 -13.57
N LEU A 39 0.73 -4.25 -14.14
CA LEU A 39 0.63 -5.50 -14.89
C LEU A 39 0.20 -6.67 -14.01
N VAL A 40 0.75 -6.79 -12.79
CA VAL A 40 0.33 -7.84 -11.86
C VAL A 40 -1.11 -7.63 -11.41
N HIS A 41 -1.54 -6.41 -11.15
CA HIS A 41 -2.93 -6.11 -10.80
C HIS A 41 -3.91 -6.46 -11.92
N VAL A 42 -3.62 -6.02 -13.16
CA VAL A 42 -4.46 -6.34 -14.34
C VAL A 42 -4.55 -7.85 -14.54
N LEU A 43 -3.44 -8.57 -14.33
CA LEU A 43 -3.41 -10.03 -14.40
C LEU A 43 -4.25 -10.70 -13.32
N GLU A 44 -4.25 -10.18 -12.09
CA GLU A 44 -5.05 -10.69 -10.97
C GLU A 44 -6.55 -10.45 -11.18
N GLU A 45 -6.93 -9.29 -11.73
CA GLU A 45 -8.34 -8.94 -11.98
C GLU A 45 -8.91 -9.55 -13.27
N GLY A 46 -8.05 -9.94 -14.23
CA GLY A 46 -8.48 -10.43 -15.54
C GLY A 46 -9.19 -9.37 -16.39
N ALA A 47 -8.96 -8.08 -16.10
CA ALA A 47 -9.66 -6.97 -16.73
C ALA A 47 -9.04 -6.60 -18.09
N PHE A 48 -9.37 -7.37 -19.14
CA PHE A 48 -8.94 -7.10 -20.51
C PHE A 48 -10.10 -6.62 -21.41
N PRO A 49 -9.84 -5.73 -22.39
CA PRO A 49 -8.57 -5.04 -22.65
C PRO A 49 -8.29 -3.90 -21.65
N PHE A 50 -7.01 -3.66 -21.34
CA PHE A 50 -6.58 -2.60 -20.41
C PHE A 50 -5.72 -1.55 -21.10
N ARG A 51 -6.00 -0.25 -20.94
CA ARG A 51 -5.15 0.81 -21.50
C ARG A 51 -4.06 1.21 -20.51
N LEU A 52 -2.82 0.87 -20.84
CA LEU A 52 -1.63 1.28 -20.10
C LEU A 52 -0.87 2.34 -20.89
N LYS A 53 -1.02 3.62 -20.50
CA LYS A 53 -0.45 4.77 -21.23
C LYS A 53 -0.86 4.71 -22.71
N ASP A 54 0.13 4.61 -23.62
CA ASP A 54 -0.08 4.57 -25.07
C ASP A 54 -0.33 3.15 -25.61
N THR A 55 -0.24 2.11 -24.77
CA THR A 55 -0.39 0.71 -25.18
C THR A 55 -1.71 0.13 -24.67
N VAL A 56 -2.38 -0.66 -25.52
CA VAL A 56 -3.54 -1.46 -25.09
C VAL A 56 -3.05 -2.88 -24.80
N LEU A 57 -3.17 -3.29 -23.54
CA LEU A 57 -2.90 -4.64 -23.09
C LEU A 57 -4.09 -5.54 -23.43
N SER A 58 -3.78 -6.69 -24.02
CA SER A 58 -4.71 -7.78 -24.27
C SER A 58 -4.18 -9.05 -23.62
N GLU A 59 -5.02 -10.08 -23.52
CA GLU A 59 -4.60 -11.39 -23.02
C GLU A 59 -3.39 -11.96 -23.80
N ASN A 60 -3.27 -11.61 -25.08
CA ASN A 60 -2.20 -12.11 -25.94
C ASN A 60 -0.86 -11.40 -25.69
N THR A 61 -0.88 -10.18 -25.14
CA THR A 61 0.33 -9.34 -24.97
C THR A 61 0.77 -9.22 -23.52
N VAL A 62 -0.14 -9.43 -22.55
CA VAL A 62 0.17 -9.28 -21.12
C VAL A 62 1.29 -10.19 -20.66
N GLU A 63 1.39 -11.40 -21.22
CA GLU A 63 2.44 -12.35 -20.88
C GLU A 63 3.84 -11.80 -21.20
N GLN A 64 3.99 -11.26 -22.42
CA GLN A 64 5.24 -10.68 -22.89
C GLN A 64 5.59 -9.40 -22.11
N GLU A 65 4.59 -8.55 -21.89
CA GLU A 65 4.75 -7.30 -21.13
C GLU A 65 5.15 -7.57 -19.67
N LEU A 66 4.58 -8.60 -19.04
CA LEU A 66 4.93 -8.99 -17.68
C LEU A 66 6.35 -9.53 -17.60
N ARG A 67 6.80 -10.36 -18.55
CA ARG A 67 8.21 -10.79 -18.61
C ARG A 67 9.17 -9.64 -18.80
N ALA A 68 8.84 -8.70 -19.69
CA ALA A 68 9.63 -7.49 -19.90
C ALA A 68 9.68 -6.65 -18.61
N SER A 69 8.56 -6.53 -17.90
CA SER A 69 8.49 -5.81 -16.64
C SER A 69 9.31 -6.46 -15.53
N LEU A 70 9.31 -7.80 -15.42
CA LEU A 70 10.15 -8.53 -14.48
C LEU A 70 11.64 -8.25 -14.73
N ALA A 71 12.07 -8.25 -15.99
CA ALA A 71 13.44 -7.92 -16.35
C ALA A 71 13.76 -6.44 -16.06
N ALA A 72 12.81 -5.53 -16.29
CA ALA A 72 12.96 -4.10 -16.10
C ALA A 72 12.98 -3.65 -14.62
N LEU A 73 12.61 -4.51 -13.66
CA LEU A 73 12.74 -4.21 -12.24
C LEU A 73 14.17 -3.83 -11.83
N ARG A 74 15.19 -4.27 -12.59
CA ARG A 74 16.60 -3.89 -12.36
C ARG A 74 16.94 -2.45 -12.70
N LEU A 75 16.05 -1.78 -13.41
CA LEU A 75 16.19 -0.38 -13.82
C LEU A 75 15.48 0.55 -12.84
N ALA A 76 14.72 0.00 -11.88
CA ALA A 76 14.08 0.79 -10.84
C ALA A 76 15.13 1.51 -9.98
N SER A 77 14.80 2.73 -9.60
CA SER A 77 15.61 3.53 -8.69
C SER A 77 15.71 2.86 -7.30
N PRO A 78 16.88 2.91 -6.64
CA PRO A 78 17.12 2.15 -5.41
C PRO A 78 16.23 2.61 -4.26
N GLU A 79 15.98 3.91 -4.14
CA GLU A 79 15.18 4.48 -3.05
C GLU A 79 13.71 4.02 -3.08
N PRO A 80 12.95 4.18 -4.19
CA PRO A 80 11.63 3.59 -4.34
C PRO A 80 11.63 2.06 -4.21
N LEU A 81 12.61 1.36 -4.77
CA LEU A 81 12.64 -0.09 -4.69
C LEU A 81 12.85 -0.57 -3.24
N VAL A 82 13.67 0.10 -2.45
CA VAL A 82 13.82 -0.18 -1.02
C VAL A 82 12.52 0.11 -0.27
N ALA A 83 11.91 1.27 -0.49
CA ALA A 83 10.66 1.68 0.16
C ALA A 83 9.50 0.69 -0.11
N PHE A 84 9.37 0.22 -1.35
CA PHE A 84 8.31 -0.68 -1.78
C PHE A 84 8.74 -2.16 -1.86
N SER A 85 9.92 -2.50 -1.33
CA SER A 85 10.53 -3.84 -1.42
C SER A 85 9.61 -4.96 -0.97
N HIS A 86 8.93 -4.78 0.16
CA HIS A 86 7.97 -5.74 0.70
C HIS A 86 6.81 -6.02 -0.28
N HIS A 87 6.31 -5.00 -0.98
CA HIS A 87 5.22 -5.15 -1.95
C HIS A 87 5.71 -5.82 -3.24
N VAL A 88 6.91 -5.45 -3.72
CA VAL A 88 7.55 -6.10 -4.87
C VAL A 88 7.79 -7.59 -4.59
N LEU A 89 8.40 -7.91 -3.44
CA LEU A 89 8.69 -9.29 -3.04
C LEU A 89 7.42 -10.12 -2.88
N ASP A 90 6.37 -9.58 -2.25
CA ASP A 90 5.07 -10.27 -2.11
C ASP A 90 4.46 -10.62 -3.48
N LYS A 91 4.48 -9.69 -4.43
CA LYS A 91 3.98 -9.92 -5.80
C LYS A 91 4.83 -10.95 -6.54
N LEU A 92 6.15 -10.90 -6.42
CA LEU A 92 7.06 -11.87 -7.05
C LEU A 92 6.89 -13.29 -6.46
N VAL A 93 6.81 -13.42 -5.14
CA VAL A 93 6.56 -14.70 -4.46
C VAL A 93 5.21 -15.27 -4.90
N ARG A 94 4.17 -14.42 -4.99
CA ARG A 94 2.85 -14.84 -5.49
C ARG A 94 2.92 -15.39 -6.92
N LEU A 95 3.66 -14.74 -7.82
CA LEU A 95 3.85 -15.22 -9.20
C LEU A 95 4.55 -16.58 -9.28
N VAL A 96 5.45 -16.89 -8.33
CA VAL A 96 6.15 -18.17 -8.27
C VAL A 96 5.26 -19.26 -7.67
N VAL A 97 4.59 -18.97 -6.57
CA VAL A 97 3.78 -19.94 -5.80
C VAL A 97 2.46 -20.24 -6.50
N ARG A 98 1.87 -19.23 -7.16
CA ARG A 98 0.63 -19.35 -7.93
C ARG A 98 0.85 -18.78 -9.33
N PRO A 99 1.42 -19.58 -10.25
CA PRO A 99 1.61 -19.18 -11.63
C PRO A 99 0.28 -18.74 -12.26
N PRO A 100 0.24 -17.61 -12.99
CA PRO A 100 -0.99 -17.11 -13.59
C PRO A 100 -1.43 -17.98 -14.77
N ILE A 101 -2.74 -18.00 -15.02
CA ILE A 101 -3.36 -18.66 -16.17
C ILE A 101 -3.77 -17.57 -17.15
N ILE A 102 -3.27 -17.63 -18.38
CA ILE A 102 -3.56 -16.67 -19.45
C ILE A 102 -4.06 -17.46 -20.66
N GLY A 103 -5.22 -17.11 -21.20
CA GLY A 103 -5.83 -17.86 -22.30
C GLY A 103 -6.05 -19.36 -22.00
N GLY A 104 -6.28 -19.70 -20.73
CA GLY A 104 -6.43 -21.10 -20.27
C GLY A 104 -5.12 -21.89 -20.12
N GLN A 105 -3.96 -21.27 -20.34
CA GLN A 105 -2.65 -21.90 -20.19
C GLN A 105 -1.89 -21.36 -18.97
N ILE A 106 -1.23 -22.25 -18.24
CA ILE A 106 -0.34 -21.86 -17.14
C ILE A 106 0.91 -21.21 -17.72
N VAL A 107 1.18 -19.97 -17.33
CA VAL A 107 2.36 -19.24 -17.79
C VAL A 107 3.52 -19.48 -16.85
N ASN A 108 4.64 -19.93 -17.41
CA ASN A 108 5.88 -20.08 -16.65
C ASN A 108 6.62 -18.74 -16.52
N LEU A 109 6.46 -18.10 -15.36
CA LEU A 109 7.19 -16.90 -14.96
C LEU A 109 8.23 -17.18 -13.87
N GLY A 110 8.35 -18.42 -13.40
CA GLY A 110 9.11 -18.77 -12.20
C GLY A 110 10.57 -18.33 -12.26
N ARG A 111 11.25 -18.59 -13.39
CA ARG A 111 12.65 -18.16 -13.58
C ARG A 111 12.80 -16.64 -13.53
N GLY A 112 11.97 -15.91 -14.29
CA GLY A 112 12.05 -14.44 -14.35
C GLY A 112 11.71 -13.78 -13.02
N ALA A 113 10.70 -14.32 -12.31
CA ALA A 113 10.33 -13.85 -10.98
C ALA A 113 11.43 -14.13 -9.95
N PHE A 114 12.08 -15.30 -10.00
CA PHE A 114 13.19 -15.62 -9.12
C PHE A 114 14.41 -14.72 -9.34
N GLU A 115 14.79 -14.49 -10.61
CA GLU A 115 15.87 -13.55 -10.95
C GLU A 115 15.56 -12.12 -10.47
N ALA A 116 14.32 -11.68 -10.62
CA ALA A 116 13.87 -10.39 -10.09
C ALA A 116 13.94 -10.34 -8.55
N MET A 117 13.51 -11.39 -7.85
CA MET A 117 13.62 -11.47 -6.38
C MET A 117 15.07 -11.37 -5.92
N ALA A 118 15.97 -12.14 -6.55
CA ALA A 118 17.39 -12.10 -6.22
C ALA A 118 17.98 -10.69 -6.44
N HIS A 119 17.57 -10.02 -7.51
CA HIS A 119 17.98 -8.65 -7.77
C HIS A 119 17.46 -7.67 -6.71
N VAL A 120 16.17 -7.71 -6.38
CA VAL A 120 15.55 -6.85 -5.35
C VAL A 120 16.23 -7.05 -4.00
N VAL A 121 16.41 -8.31 -3.57
CA VAL A 121 17.09 -8.65 -2.31
C VAL A 121 18.52 -8.12 -2.29
N SER A 122 19.28 -8.32 -3.37
CA SER A 122 20.66 -7.84 -3.49
C SER A 122 20.75 -6.32 -3.43
N LEU A 123 19.85 -5.62 -4.12
CA LEU A 123 19.78 -4.16 -4.10
C LEU A 123 19.44 -3.64 -2.71
N VAL A 124 18.39 -4.16 -2.08
CA VAL A 124 17.98 -3.77 -0.72
C VAL A 124 19.09 -4.02 0.30
N HIS A 125 19.77 -5.16 0.22
CA HIS A 125 20.86 -5.50 1.13
C HIS A 125 22.03 -4.50 1.02
N ARG A 126 22.44 -4.15 -0.20
CA ARG A 126 23.52 -3.18 -0.46
C ARG A 126 23.12 -1.74 -0.10
N SER A 127 21.90 -1.35 -0.47
CA SER A 127 21.39 0.00 -0.17
C SER A 127 21.24 0.27 1.32
N LEU A 128 21.11 -0.77 2.14
CA LEU A 128 20.96 -0.67 3.60
C LEU A 128 22.19 -1.19 4.36
N GLU A 129 23.37 -1.20 3.75
CA GLU A 129 24.63 -1.64 4.38
C GLU A 129 24.90 -0.95 5.73
N ALA A 130 24.68 0.36 5.81
CA ALA A 130 24.86 1.13 7.05
C ALA A 130 23.83 0.81 8.15
N ALA A 131 22.72 0.17 7.80
CA ALA A 131 21.63 -0.18 8.71
C ALA A 131 21.60 -1.67 9.08
N GLN A 132 22.64 -2.43 8.71
CA GLN A 132 22.74 -3.85 9.04
C GLN A 132 23.00 -4.07 10.54
N ASP A 133 22.50 -5.18 11.10
CA ASP A 133 22.81 -5.55 12.48
C ASP A 133 24.28 -5.96 12.64
N ALA A 134 24.74 -6.16 13.88
CA ALA A 134 26.12 -6.57 14.17
C ALA A 134 26.52 -7.92 13.53
N ARG A 135 25.56 -8.68 12.99
CA ARG A 135 25.78 -9.96 12.29
C ARG A 135 25.68 -9.81 10.76
N GLY A 136 25.52 -8.60 10.24
CA GLY A 136 25.39 -8.33 8.80
C GLY A 136 23.99 -8.62 8.24
N HIS A 137 22.97 -8.79 9.08
CA HIS A 137 21.61 -9.00 8.61
C HIS A 137 20.95 -7.66 8.27
N CYS A 138 20.24 -7.62 7.14
CA CYS A 138 19.39 -6.48 6.79
C CYS A 138 18.05 -6.58 7.54
N PRO A 139 17.75 -5.65 8.50
CA PRO A 139 16.55 -5.74 9.32
C PRO A 139 15.26 -5.67 8.51
N LEU A 140 15.25 -4.92 7.40
CA LEU A 140 14.10 -4.78 6.52
C LEU A 140 13.73 -6.11 5.86
N LEU A 141 14.73 -6.82 5.31
CA LEU A 141 14.54 -8.14 4.70
C LEU A 141 14.16 -9.19 5.76
N ALA A 142 14.79 -9.14 6.93
CA ALA A 142 14.45 -10.02 8.04
C ALA A 142 13.00 -9.81 8.51
N ALA A 143 12.55 -8.55 8.62
CA ALA A 143 11.17 -8.21 8.95
C ALA A 143 10.21 -8.70 7.87
N TYR A 144 10.51 -8.50 6.58
CA TYR A 144 9.70 -9.03 5.49
C TYR A 144 9.53 -10.54 5.61
N VAL A 145 10.62 -11.31 5.76
CA VAL A 145 10.55 -12.78 5.93
C VAL A 145 9.75 -13.13 7.19
N HIS A 146 9.94 -12.39 8.28
CA HIS A 146 9.24 -12.64 9.53
C HIS A 146 7.72 -12.52 9.37
N TYR A 147 7.23 -11.47 8.71
CA TYR A 147 5.81 -11.18 8.57
C TYR A 147 5.14 -11.84 7.36
N ALA A 148 5.85 -12.02 6.24
CA ALA A 148 5.28 -12.59 5.02
C ALA A 148 5.00 -14.10 5.13
N PHE A 149 5.82 -14.82 5.93
CA PHE A 149 5.72 -16.27 6.06
C PHE A 149 5.17 -16.74 7.41
N ARG A 150 4.63 -15.83 8.22
CA ARG A 150 3.93 -16.16 9.47
C ARG A 150 2.46 -15.83 9.36
N LEU A 151 1.62 -16.73 9.88
CA LEU A 151 0.19 -16.52 9.94
C LEU A 151 -0.15 -15.53 11.06
N PRO A 152 -0.97 -14.49 10.84
CA PRO A 152 -1.48 -13.64 11.91
C PRO A 152 -2.13 -14.52 13.00
N GLY A 153 -1.64 -14.44 14.24
CA GLY A 153 -2.13 -15.24 15.38
C GLY A 153 -1.23 -16.40 15.82
N THR A 154 -0.15 -16.69 15.10
CA THR A 154 0.94 -17.53 15.63
C THR A 154 1.88 -16.68 16.50
N GLU A 155 1.42 -16.35 17.72
CA GLU A 155 2.27 -15.72 18.73
C GLU A 155 3.56 -16.56 18.90
N PRO A 156 4.74 -15.96 18.82
CA PRO A 156 5.97 -16.65 19.19
C PRO A 156 5.88 -16.89 20.69
N SER A 157 5.67 -18.14 21.10
CA SER A 157 5.94 -18.53 22.47
C SER A 157 7.40 -18.15 22.75
N LEU A 158 7.62 -17.06 23.50
CA LEU A 158 8.94 -16.70 23.99
C LEU A 158 9.53 -17.93 24.68
N PRO A 159 10.81 -18.26 24.47
CA PRO A 159 11.44 -19.32 25.22
C PRO A 159 11.52 -18.87 26.69
N SER A 160 10.63 -19.45 27.50
CA SER A 160 10.71 -19.55 28.96
C SER A 160 10.55 -18.26 29.79
N GLY A 161 9.43 -18.17 30.53
CA GLY A 161 9.51 -17.82 31.95
C GLY A 161 9.03 -16.45 32.45
N ALA A 162 8.11 -15.74 31.77
CA ALA A 162 7.46 -14.57 32.37
C ALA A 162 5.95 -14.53 32.03
N PRO A 163 5.05 -14.25 32.99
CA PRO A 163 3.65 -14.05 32.68
C PRO A 163 3.49 -12.80 31.80
N PRO A 164 2.49 -12.76 30.89
CA PRO A 164 2.33 -11.65 29.98
C PRO A 164 2.02 -10.39 30.79
N VAL A 165 2.88 -9.38 30.68
CA VAL A 165 2.50 -8.01 31.03
C VAL A 165 1.46 -7.62 30.00
N ALA A 166 0.19 -7.78 30.37
CA ALA A 166 -0.92 -7.21 29.64
C ALA A 166 -0.66 -5.71 29.47
N VAL A 167 -0.43 -5.29 28.23
CA VAL A 167 -0.54 -3.89 27.85
C VAL A 167 -2.00 -3.53 28.09
N GLN A 168 -2.29 -2.97 29.25
CA GLN A 168 -3.60 -2.42 29.54
C GLN A 168 -3.78 -1.18 28.66
N PRO A 169 -4.76 -1.13 27.75
CA PRO A 169 -5.22 0.15 27.25
C PRO A 169 -5.80 0.91 28.44
N ALA A 170 -5.27 2.10 28.69
CA ALA A 170 -5.74 2.98 29.74
C ALA A 170 -7.16 3.46 29.43
N THR A 171 -8.16 2.73 29.93
CA THR A 171 -9.49 3.27 30.25
C THR A 171 -10.03 2.50 31.46
N LEU A 172 -9.62 2.95 32.64
CA LEU A 172 -10.25 2.59 33.91
C LEU A 172 -11.70 3.09 33.91
N ALA A 173 -12.65 2.19 33.74
CA ALA A 173 -14.02 2.35 34.21
C ALA A 173 -14.41 1.09 34.99
N ARG A 174 -14.36 1.17 36.32
CA ARG A 174 -14.84 0.13 37.24
C ARG A 174 -16.37 0.23 37.31
N GLY A 175 -17.08 -0.79 36.83
CA GLY A 175 -18.51 -0.98 37.08
C GLY A 175 -18.91 -2.45 36.86
N PRO A 176 -19.59 -3.12 37.81
CA PRO A 176 -20.00 -4.49 37.64
C PRO A 176 -21.33 -4.54 36.89
N GLY A 177 -21.34 -5.09 35.67
CA GLY A 177 -22.58 -5.29 34.92
C GLY A 177 -22.32 -5.82 33.51
N ARG A 178 -22.87 -7.00 33.20
CA ARG A 178 -22.81 -7.64 31.88
C ARG A 178 -23.73 -6.92 30.88
N PRO A 179 -23.31 -6.75 29.62
CA PRO A 179 -24.22 -7.02 28.48
C PRO A 179 -23.49 -7.85 27.39
N ALA A 180 -24.04 -8.97 26.90
CA ALA A 180 -25.14 -9.09 25.95
C ALA A 180 -24.84 -8.42 24.59
N SER A 181 -24.62 -9.28 23.58
CA SER A 181 -24.51 -9.05 22.12
C SER A 181 -24.57 -7.60 21.59
N LEU A 182 -23.51 -7.17 20.89
CA LEU A 182 -23.52 -5.92 20.13
C LEU A 182 -24.20 -6.12 18.77
N TYR A 183 -25.47 -5.74 18.69
CA TYR A 183 -26.17 -5.52 17.43
C TYR A 183 -25.65 -4.22 16.80
N LEU A 184 -24.96 -4.31 15.65
CA LEU A 184 -24.54 -3.17 14.83
C LEU A 184 -25.74 -2.58 14.09
N ALA A 185 -26.59 -1.85 14.80
CA ALA A 185 -27.63 -1.02 14.21
C ALA A 185 -27.06 0.38 13.88
N ARG A 186 -26.62 0.53 12.63
CA ARG A 186 -26.58 1.77 11.82
C ARG A 186 -26.52 3.10 12.60
N SER A 187 -25.40 3.37 13.28
CA SER A 187 -25.11 4.72 13.78
C SER A 187 -24.60 5.60 12.64
N LYS A 188 -25.40 6.60 12.24
CA LYS A 188 -24.92 7.70 11.38
C LYS A 188 -23.96 8.56 12.21
N SER A 189 -22.66 8.32 12.02
CA SER A 189 -21.59 9.17 12.55
C SER A 189 -21.63 10.53 11.84
N ILE A 190 -22.02 11.59 12.56
CA ILE A 190 -21.84 12.97 12.09
C ILE A 190 -20.41 13.40 12.47
N SER A 191 -19.57 13.58 11.46
CA SER A 191 -18.18 14.04 11.57
C SER A 191 -18.12 15.47 12.10
N SER A 192 -17.36 15.71 13.17
CA SER A 192 -17.23 17.00 13.86
C SER A 192 -16.10 17.87 13.28
N SER A 193 -16.03 18.02 11.96
CA SER A 193 -14.99 18.82 11.30
C SER A 193 -15.37 20.29 11.12
N ASN A 194 -16.53 20.73 11.63
CA ASN A 194 -16.93 22.14 11.59
C ASN A 194 -17.75 22.52 12.83
N PRO A 195 -17.18 23.26 13.80
CA PRO A 195 -17.86 23.54 15.07
C PRO A 195 -18.99 24.57 14.96
N ASP A 196 -19.07 25.32 13.85
CA ASP A 196 -20.12 26.33 13.61
C ASP A 196 -21.44 25.75 13.07
N LEU A 197 -21.52 24.43 12.87
CA LEU A 197 -22.73 23.75 12.36
C LEU A 197 -23.31 22.71 13.33
N ALA A 198 -22.81 22.66 14.57
CA ALA A 198 -23.34 21.77 15.60
C ALA A 198 -24.69 22.29 16.14
N VAL A 199 -25.72 22.26 15.30
CA VAL A 199 -27.10 22.35 15.75
C VAL A 199 -27.41 21.06 16.50
N THR A 200 -27.78 21.20 17.77
CA THR A 200 -28.29 20.10 18.59
C THR A 200 -29.45 19.43 17.86
N PRO A 201 -29.38 18.12 17.56
CA PRO A 201 -30.51 17.44 16.93
C PRO A 201 -31.71 17.50 17.87
N GLY A 202 -32.77 18.18 17.44
CA GLY A 202 -34.06 18.20 18.13
C GLY A 202 -34.65 16.79 18.16
N SER A 203 -35.43 16.53 19.21
CA SER A 203 -36.15 15.26 19.37
C SER A 203 -37.06 15.03 18.16
N VAL A 204 -37.12 13.79 17.68
CA VAL A 204 -38.02 13.36 16.59
C VAL A 204 -39.49 13.69 16.86
N ASP A 205 -39.89 13.87 18.13
CA ASP A 205 -41.25 14.28 18.51
C ASP A 205 -41.61 15.72 18.07
N ASP A 206 -40.64 16.62 17.94
CA ASP A 206 -40.89 18.01 17.53
C ASP A 206 -41.20 18.16 16.03
N GLU A 207 -40.79 17.18 15.21
CA GLU A 207 -41.05 17.17 13.78
C GLU A 207 -42.47 16.65 13.50
N VAL A 208 -42.88 15.59 14.21
CA VAL A 208 -44.24 15.01 14.11
C VAL A 208 -45.29 16.02 14.60
N SER A 209 -44.99 16.74 15.68
CA SER A 209 -45.89 17.77 16.24
C SER A 209 -46.12 18.93 15.27
N ARG A 210 -45.11 19.29 14.45
CA ARG A 210 -45.23 20.35 13.43
C ARG A 210 -46.02 19.92 12.20
N ILE A 211 -45.95 18.64 11.82
CA ILE A 211 -46.70 18.11 10.69
C ILE A 211 -48.19 17.99 11.04
N LEU A 212 -48.53 17.63 12.29
CA LEU A 212 -49.92 17.54 12.74
C LEU A 212 -50.58 18.90 13.03
N ALA A 213 -49.78 19.97 13.13
CA ALA A 213 -50.25 21.33 13.36
C ALA A 213 -50.40 22.17 12.07
N SER A 214 -50.20 21.56 10.89
CA SER A 214 -50.40 22.21 9.58
C SER A 214 -51.61 21.66 8.84
#